data_AF-K0ELW4-F1
#
_entry.id   AF-K0ELW4-F1
#
_cell.length_a   1.000
_cell.length_b   1.000
_cell.length_c   1.000
_cell.angle_alpha   90.00
_cell.angle_beta   90.00
_cell.angle_gamma   90.00
#
_symmetry.space_group_name_H-M   'P 1'
#
loop_
_entity.id
_entity.type
_entity.pdbx_description
1 polymer ?
#
loop_
_entity_poly.entity_id
_entity_poly.type
_entity_poly.pdbx_seq_one_letter_code
_entity_poly.pdbx_strand_id
1 'polypeptide(L)'
;MLGARPLRRTIQREIEDQLSEKILFGEIGPGQTIVVDVEGWDGEGSGEDAKFTFTGKAKLTKGDKTEDKPEVVLTGATEGSAEAVGE
;
A
#
# COMPACT_ATOMS: atom_id res chain seq x y z
N MET A 1 -10.77 -29.77 -14.29
CA MET A 1 -10.79 -29.32 -12.87
C MET A 1 -10.17 -27.94 -12.78
N LEU A 2 -10.98 -26.89 -12.72
CA LEU A 2 -10.51 -25.51 -12.47
C LEU A 2 -10.32 -25.36 -10.95
N GLY A 3 -9.25 -25.97 -10.42
CA GLY A 3 -8.98 -25.93 -8.98
C GLY A 3 -8.79 -24.49 -8.50
N ALA A 4 -9.24 -24.18 -7.29
CA ALA A 4 -9.34 -22.86 -6.63
C ALA A 4 -8.07 -21.97 -6.58
N ARG A 5 -7.01 -22.30 -7.34
CA ARG A 5 -5.83 -21.46 -7.59
C ARG A 5 -6.11 -20.08 -8.19
N PRO A 6 -7.20 -19.82 -8.94
CA PRO A 6 -7.53 -18.46 -9.38
C PRO A 6 -7.66 -17.50 -8.20
N LEU A 7 -8.24 -17.95 -7.08
CA LEU A 7 -8.66 -17.09 -5.98
C LEU A 7 -7.50 -16.32 -5.35
N ARG A 8 -6.35 -16.97 -5.14
CA ARG A 8 -5.18 -16.31 -4.55
C ARG A 8 -4.68 -15.15 -5.42
N ARG A 9 -4.71 -15.33 -6.75
CA ARG A 9 -4.23 -14.31 -7.69
C ARG A 9 -5.21 -13.15 -7.81
N THR A 10 -6.51 -13.46 -7.72
CA THR A 10 -7.57 -12.44 -7.66
C THR A 10 -7.44 -11.59 -6.40
N ILE A 11 -7.27 -12.20 -5.23
CA ILE A 11 -7.10 -11.47 -3.96
C ILE A 11 -5.88 -10.54 -4.02
N GLN A 12 -4.73 -11.01 -4.53
CA GLN A 12 -3.55 -10.14 -4.64
C GLN A 12 -3.83 -8.91 -5.51
N ARG A 13 -4.44 -9.11 -6.68
CA ARG A 13 -4.68 -8.02 -7.63
C ARG A 13 -5.79 -7.06 -7.19
N GLU A 14 -6.85 -7.58 -6.62
CA GLU A 14 -8.03 -6.77 -6.29
C GLU A 14 -7.98 -6.21 -4.88
N ILE A 15 -7.16 -6.79 -3.99
CA ILE A 15 -7.02 -6.32 -2.61
C ILE A 15 -5.61 -5.80 -2.34
N GLU A 16 -4.53 -6.59 -2.53
CA GLU A 16 -3.17 -6.14 -2.17
C GLU A 16 -2.70 -4.94 -3.02
N ASP A 17 -2.93 -4.97 -4.33
CA ASP A 17 -2.53 -3.85 -5.22
C ASP A 17 -3.29 -2.55 -4.86
N GLN A 18 -4.62 -2.63 -4.66
CA GLN A 18 -5.44 -1.49 -4.23
C GLN A 18 -5.00 -0.91 -2.88
N LEU A 19 -4.71 -1.78 -1.91
CA LEU A 19 -4.21 -1.34 -0.60
C LEU A 19 -2.84 -0.67 -0.70
N SER A 20 -1.96 -1.18 -1.56
CA SER A 20 -0.63 -0.60 -1.77
C SER A 20 -0.72 0.82 -2.33
N GLU A 21 -1.60 1.06 -3.30
CA GLU A 21 -1.87 2.40 -3.82
C GLU A 21 -2.38 3.33 -2.71
N LYS A 22 -3.36 2.89 -1.91
CA LYS A 22 -3.93 3.71 -0.82
C LYS A 22 -2.91 4.06 0.25
N ILE A 23 -2.00 3.15 0.58
CA ILE A 23 -0.88 3.41 1.49
C ILE A 23 0.09 4.41 0.86
N LEU A 24 0.43 4.24 -0.42
CA LEU A 24 1.31 5.16 -1.14
C LEU A 24 0.74 6.58 -1.24
N PHE A 25 -0.58 6.72 -1.39
CA PHE A 25 -1.28 8.01 -1.37
C PHE A 25 -1.52 8.56 0.05
N GLY A 26 -1.19 7.81 1.10
CA GLY A 26 -1.39 8.24 2.49
C GLY A 26 -2.84 8.23 2.98
N GLU A 27 -3.77 7.60 2.24
CA GLU A 27 -5.14 7.38 2.71
C GLU A 27 -5.18 6.38 3.88
N ILE A 28 -4.23 5.45 3.89
CA ILE A 28 -4.10 4.39 4.89
C ILE A 28 -2.72 4.49 5.53
N GLY A 29 -2.71 4.70 6.85
CA GLY A 29 -1.50 4.86 7.64
C GLY A 29 -1.02 3.55 8.27
N PRO A 30 0.26 3.49 8.67
CA PRO A 30 0.80 2.34 9.39
C PRO A 30 0.03 2.09 10.70
N GLY A 31 -0.18 0.82 11.04
CA GLY A 31 -0.91 0.40 12.24
C GLY A 31 -2.43 0.52 12.17
N GLN A 32 -3.00 0.98 11.04
CA GLN A 32 -4.44 0.96 10.84
C GLN A 32 -4.95 -0.45 10.55
N THR A 33 -6.10 -0.80 11.11
CA THR A 33 -6.81 -2.04 10.76
C THR A 33 -7.77 -1.73 9.63
N ILE A 34 -7.56 -2.34 8.47
CA ILE A 34 -8.39 -2.11 7.29
C ILE A 34 -9.47 -3.18 7.24
N VAL A 35 -10.72 -2.75 7.11
CA VAL A 35 -11.86 -3.64 6.85
C VAL A 35 -12.14 -3.61 5.35
N VAL A 36 -12.12 -4.78 4.74
CA VAL A 36 -12.48 -4.98 3.33
C VAL A 36 -13.92 -5.49 3.28
N ASP A 37 -14.77 -4.82 2.54
CA ASP A 37 -16.16 -5.21 2.31
C ASP A 37 -16.47 -5.19 0.80
N VAL A 38 -17.63 -5.68 0.40
CA VAL A 38 -18.06 -5.71 -1.00
C VAL A 38 -19.39 -4.97 -1.17
N GLU A 39 -19.37 -3.95 -2.03
CA GLU A 39 -20.57 -3.19 -2.41
C GLU A 39 -21.10 -3.72 -3.74
N GLY A 40 -22.42 -3.79 -3.90
CA GLY A 40 -23.05 -4.21 -5.16
C GLY A 40 -23.10 -5.73 -5.38
N TRP A 41 -22.80 -6.54 -4.36
CA TRP A 41 -23.00 -7.99 -4.41
C TRP A 41 -24.19 -8.41 -3.53
N ASP A 42 -25.17 -9.07 -4.12
CA ASP A 42 -26.38 -9.57 -3.45
C ASP A 42 -26.21 -10.99 -2.88
N GLY A 43 -25.04 -11.60 -3.09
CA GLY A 43 -24.76 -12.99 -2.70
C GLY A 43 -25.19 -14.04 -3.72
N GLU A 44 -25.91 -13.65 -4.78
CA GLU A 44 -26.36 -14.54 -5.86
C GLU A 44 -26.07 -13.94 -7.24
N GLY A 45 -24.96 -14.34 -7.85
CA GLY A 45 -24.61 -13.93 -9.21
C GLY A 45 -23.11 -13.94 -9.45
N SER A 46 -22.71 -13.59 -10.68
CA SER A 46 -21.30 -13.48 -11.06
C SER A 46 -20.56 -12.33 -10.37
N GLY A 47 -21.28 -11.40 -9.71
CA GLY A 47 -20.69 -10.25 -9.03
C GLY A 47 -19.99 -9.28 -9.98
N GLU A 48 -20.47 -9.15 -11.23
CA GLU A 48 -19.82 -8.35 -12.26
C GLU A 48 -19.78 -6.85 -11.91
N ASP A 49 -20.78 -6.37 -11.15
CA ASP A 49 -20.84 -5.01 -10.60
C ASP A 49 -20.32 -4.91 -9.15
N ALA A 50 -19.84 -6.02 -8.58
CA ALA A 50 -19.38 -6.05 -7.20
C ALA A 50 -18.03 -5.32 -7.07
N LYS A 51 -17.95 -4.39 -6.11
CA LYS A 51 -16.75 -3.58 -5.88
C LYS A 51 -16.25 -3.72 -4.46
N PHE A 52 -14.97 -3.99 -4.30
CA PHE A 52 -14.33 -3.98 -2.98
C PHE A 52 -14.24 -2.56 -2.43
N THR A 53 -14.64 -2.40 -1.17
CA THR A 53 -14.52 -1.17 -0.40
C THR A 53 -13.55 -1.38 0.75
N PHE A 54 -12.77 -0.35 1.05
CA PHE A 54 -11.68 -0.41 2.04
C PHE A 54 -11.89 0.69 3.08
N THR A 55 -12.12 0.29 4.33
CA THR A 55 -12.33 1.22 5.44
C THR A 55 -11.24 1.06 6.48
N GLY A 56 -10.37 2.06 6.62
CA GLY A 56 -9.33 2.12 7.65
C GLY A 56 -9.91 2.52 9.01
N LYS A 57 -9.80 1.64 10.01
CA LYS A 57 -10.06 1.97 11.42
C LYS A 57 -8.72 2.09 12.13
N ALA A 58 -8.44 3.28 12.68
CA ALA A 58 -7.25 3.51 13.49
C ALA A 58 -7.31 2.62 14.74
N LYS A 59 -6.54 1.55 14.77
CA LYS A 59 -6.38 0.76 15.98
C LYS A 59 -5.34 1.47 16.83
N LEU A 60 -5.81 2.04 17.94
CA LEU A 60 -4.98 2.62 18.99
C LEU A 60 -4.07 1.52 19.56
N THR A 61 -2.92 1.29 18.95
CA THR A 61 -1.83 0.51 19.54
C THR A 61 -0.70 1.47 19.87
N LYS A 62 -0.34 1.47 21.15
CA LYS A 62 0.66 2.35 21.75
C LYS A 62 2.03 1.96 21.22
N GLY A 63 2.50 2.67 20.18
CA GLY A 63 3.88 2.67 19.75
C GLY A 63 4.19 1.73 18.58
N ASP A 64 4.22 2.30 17.38
CA ASP A 64 5.34 2.06 16.47
C ASP A 64 5.50 3.28 15.55
N LYS A 65 6.52 4.08 15.84
CA LYS A 65 7.03 5.09 14.92
C LYS A 65 7.98 4.36 13.97
N THR A 66 7.49 3.93 12.82
CA THR A 66 8.40 3.59 11.72
C THR A 66 8.01 4.42 10.52
N GLU A 67 8.66 5.58 10.45
CA GLU A 67 8.86 6.35 9.22
C GLU A 67 9.61 5.46 8.23
N ASP A 68 8.88 4.72 7.40
CA ASP A 68 9.48 4.06 6.23
C ASP A 68 9.44 5.05 5.06
N LYS A 69 10.34 6.03 5.14
CA LYS A 69 10.78 6.79 3.98
C LYS A 69 11.76 5.86 3.26
N PRO A 70 11.52 5.45 2.00
CA PRO A 70 12.58 4.82 1.25
C PRO A 70 13.63 5.90 1.01
N GLU A 71 14.67 5.89 1.82
CA GLU A 71 15.89 6.62 1.50
C GLU A 71 16.46 5.96 0.26
N VAL A 72 16.09 6.49 -0.90
CA VAL A 72 16.76 6.19 -2.16
C VAL A 72 18.16 6.77 -2.03
N VAL A 73 19.08 5.94 -1.56
CA VAL A 73 20.50 6.25 -1.50
C VAL A 73 21.02 6.26 -2.95
N LEU A 74 20.98 7.42 -3.58
CA LEU A 74 21.76 7.69 -4.78
C LEU A 74 23.23 7.80 -4.36
N THR A 75 23.88 6.65 -4.19
CA THR A 75 25.33 6.58 -4.08
C THR A 75 25.94 6.69 -5.48
N GLY A 76 26.58 7.82 -5.76
CA GLY A 76 27.32 8.01 -7.01
C GLY A 76 27.40 9.45 -7.49
N ALA A 77 28.33 10.23 -6.90
CA ALA A 77 29.18 11.20 -7.61
C ALA A 77 30.01 11.99 -6.56
N THR A 78 31.11 11.39 -6.13
CA THR A 78 32.29 12.14 -5.69
C THR A 78 32.96 12.70 -6.94
N GLU A 79 33.15 14.03 -7.06
CA GLU A 79 34.31 14.67 -7.74
C GLU A 79 34.16 16.20 -7.83
N GLY A 80 35.23 16.93 -7.46
CA GLY A 80 35.46 18.37 -7.73
C GLY A 80 35.17 19.32 -6.56
N SER A 81 36.08 19.56 -5.61
CA SER A 81 37.27 20.43 -5.70
C SER A 81 36.98 21.88 -6.13
N ALA A 82 36.87 22.79 -5.16
CA ALA A 82 37.31 24.18 -5.28
C ALA A 82 37.50 24.80 -3.88
N GLU A 83 38.73 24.73 -3.38
CA GLU A 83 39.27 25.71 -2.44
C GLU A 83 39.26 27.11 -3.08
N ALA A 84 38.82 28.12 -2.31
CA ALA A 84 39.44 29.44 -2.27
C ALA A 84 38.67 30.33 -1.26
N VAL A 85 39.18 30.42 -0.03
CA VAL A 85 38.95 31.57 0.85
C VAL A 85 40.23 32.38 0.85
N GLY A 86 40.09 33.65 0.49
CA GLY A 86 41.15 34.63 0.46
C GLY A 86 41.61 35.08 1.84
N GLU A 87 42.72 35.79 1.81
CA GLU A 87 43.10 36.80 2.80
C GLU A 87 42.42 38.13 2.47
#